data_AF-A0A191Z2F5-F1
#
_entry.id   AF-A0A191Z2F5-F1
#
_cell.length_a   1.000
_cell.length_b   1.000
_cell.length_c   1.000
_cell.angle_alpha   90.00
_cell.angle_beta   90.00
_cell.angle_gamma   90.00
#
_symmetry.space_group_name_H-M   'P 1'
#
loop_
_entity.id
_entity.type
_entity.pdbx_description
1 polymer ?
#
loop_
_entity_poly.entity_id
_entity_poly.type
_entity_poly.pdbx_seq_one_letter_code
_entity_poly.pdbx_strand_id
1 'polypeptide(L)'
;MLAVLVVLLVLGAGGGVFTWYKFFREEPQPEWVTNDPDMRFKYGSIGAERDAGIPYWIFYVLPRIFPDKLPGPGGYASLGVAWEEGQELPVGFSKKVVGFARVANNCAACHTASYRTDADSTPVFVPTGPNHTLNLWAFFRFLVDCAKDPRFNADNLMAEIRLVTDLSFIDRVIYRFLLIPITKKTLLEREEQFAWLYREDFPPWGRGRDDAMNLTKYFMIRWPMDNSFGPTDMPSLWNLKKYRPEQGMRMNFAGDSHDPYSVIIDSALGLLGAAPKDNDAFLAQVRWLQDYVSNKPAPEYPFPVDATKAGRGKAVFDSTCAACHASARTGTIVPLAEVGTNRDRLDTWSDKAAIEANKVVREMGIERPGLVEEPLRGYIAAFLDGIWLRAPYLHNGSVPTLRDLLEPPEQRPAVFWRGYDVYDPIRVGFVTQSPEAQRIGTRHEVSAKGGGNQGHTFGTGLPAQDKDALVEYLKTL
;
A
#
# COMPACT_ATOMS: atom_id res chain seq x y z
N MET A 1 38.98 44.85 17.88
CA MET A 1 37.50 44.72 17.82
C MET A 1 37.02 44.25 16.45
N LEU A 2 37.37 44.94 15.35
CA LEU A 2 36.97 44.55 13.98
C LEU A 2 37.44 43.14 13.56
N ALA A 3 38.69 42.77 13.85
CA ALA A 3 39.21 41.44 13.52
C ALA A 3 38.48 40.30 14.25
N VAL A 4 38.11 40.51 15.52
CA VAL A 4 37.33 39.55 16.30
C VAL A 4 35.92 39.41 15.73
N LEU A 5 35.30 40.52 15.32
CA LEU A 5 33.99 40.52 14.70
C LEU A 5 33.98 39.78 13.35
N VAL A 6 35.02 39.97 12.53
CA VAL A 6 35.21 39.26 11.26
C VAL A 6 35.41 37.76 11.48
N VAL A 7 36.22 37.35 12.45
CA VAL A 7 36.40 35.93 12.79
C VAL A 7 35.09 35.30 13.26
N LEU A 8 34.32 35.99 14.11
CA LEU A 8 33.01 35.50 14.55
C LEU A 8 32.00 35.39 13.40
N LEU A 9 32.00 36.35 12.46
CA LEU A 9 31.16 36.29 11.27
C LEU A 9 31.55 35.13 10.35
N VAL A 10 32.84 34.89 10.13
CA VAL A 10 33.32 33.78 9.30
C VAL A 10 33.01 32.43 9.95
N LEU A 11 33.20 32.31 11.27
CA LEU A 11 32.84 31.09 12.01
C LEU A 11 31.33 30.87 12.02
N GLY A 12 30.54 31.93 12.20
CA GLY A 12 29.08 31.88 12.12
C GLY A 12 28.58 31.48 10.74
N ALA A 13 29.13 32.07 9.68
CA ALA A 13 28.82 31.70 8.29
C ALA A 13 29.23 30.26 7.99
N GLY A 14 30.44 29.85 8.41
CA GLY A 14 30.92 28.47 8.25
C GLY A 14 30.05 27.45 8.98
N GLY A 15 29.65 27.76 10.23
CA GLY A 15 28.73 26.94 11.01
C GLY A 15 27.33 26.86 10.41
N GLY A 16 26.84 27.97 9.83
CA GLY A 16 25.57 28.03 9.10
C GLY A 16 25.59 27.17 7.84
N VAL A 17 26.62 27.30 7.01
CA VAL A 17 26.80 26.47 5.80
C VAL A 17 26.94 24.99 6.16
N PHE A 18 27.73 24.67 7.20
CA PHE A 18 27.88 23.30 7.69
C PHE A 18 26.54 22.70 8.13
N THR A 19 25.78 23.44 8.93
CA THR A 19 24.47 23.01 9.42
C THR A 19 23.50 22.80 8.26
N TRP A 20 23.41 23.76 7.34
CA TRP A 20 22.56 23.62 6.15
C TRP A 20 22.96 22.39 5.33
N TYR A 21 24.25 22.22 5.07
CA TYR A 21 24.78 21.10 4.30
C TYR A 21 24.45 19.76 4.98
N LYS A 22 24.68 19.61 6.28
CA LYS A 22 24.50 18.31 6.94
C LYS A 22 23.05 17.94 7.23
N PHE A 23 22.14 18.92 7.35
CA PHE A 23 20.80 18.65 7.86
C PHE A 23 19.64 19.11 6.96
N PHE A 24 19.88 20.04 6.02
CA PHE A 24 18.80 20.69 5.27
C PHE A 24 18.96 20.66 3.74
N ARG A 25 20.15 20.38 3.21
CA ARG A 25 20.37 20.27 1.76
C ARG A 25 19.48 19.19 1.14
N GLU A 26 18.77 19.53 0.08
CA GLU A 26 18.03 18.55 -0.70
C GLU A 26 18.75 18.32 -2.02
N GLU A 27 18.92 17.05 -2.41
CA GLU A 27 19.47 16.68 -3.71
C GLU A 27 18.37 16.05 -4.58
N PRO A 28 18.38 16.28 -5.90
CA PRO A 28 17.47 15.60 -6.80
C PRO A 28 17.70 14.09 -6.74
N GLN A 29 16.64 13.32 -6.94
CA GLN A 29 16.81 11.88 -7.12
C GLN A 29 17.53 11.59 -8.45
N PRO A 30 18.25 10.44 -8.55
CA PRO A 30 18.93 10.06 -9.77
C PRO A 30 18.03 10.02 -11.00
N GLU A 31 18.60 10.28 -12.17
CA GLU A 31 17.88 10.29 -13.45
C GLU A 31 17.17 8.97 -13.77
N TRP A 32 17.74 7.83 -13.39
CA TRP A 32 17.11 6.52 -13.61
C TRP A 32 15.76 6.36 -12.89
N VAL A 33 15.56 7.08 -11.77
CA VAL A 33 14.28 7.11 -11.05
C VAL A 33 13.28 8.02 -11.76
N THR A 34 13.73 9.12 -12.36
CA THR A 34 12.84 10.21 -12.78
C THR A 34 12.53 10.21 -14.27
N ASN A 35 13.36 9.59 -15.12
CA ASN A 35 13.23 9.60 -16.57
C ASN A 35 12.26 8.55 -17.13
N ASP A 36 11.97 7.49 -16.38
CA ASP A 36 10.98 6.47 -16.75
C ASP A 36 9.75 6.56 -15.84
N PRO A 37 8.51 6.68 -16.36
CA PRO A 37 7.31 6.82 -15.54
C PRO A 37 7.07 5.66 -14.57
N ASP A 38 7.36 4.42 -14.98
CA ASP A 38 7.19 3.24 -14.13
C ASP A 38 8.24 3.25 -13.01
N MET A 39 9.48 3.61 -13.30
CA MET A 39 10.52 3.78 -12.28
C MET A 39 10.22 4.93 -11.34
N ARG A 40 9.67 6.05 -11.85
CA ARG A 40 9.25 7.18 -11.01
C ARG A 40 8.10 6.80 -10.09
N PHE A 41 7.17 5.97 -10.57
CA PHE A 41 6.12 5.43 -9.71
C PHE A 41 6.71 4.47 -8.65
N LYS A 42 7.59 3.55 -9.06
CA LYS A 42 8.17 2.52 -8.19
C LYS A 42 9.12 3.09 -7.11
N TYR A 43 9.94 4.07 -7.45
CA TYR A 43 11.08 4.53 -6.62
C TYR A 43 11.11 6.04 -6.35
N GLY A 44 10.19 6.80 -6.97
CA GLY A 44 10.12 8.25 -6.80
C GLY A 44 9.68 8.65 -5.39
N SER A 45 10.28 9.71 -4.89
CA SER A 45 9.92 10.37 -3.65
C SER A 45 8.57 11.08 -3.79
N ILE A 46 7.72 10.95 -2.77
CA ILE A 46 6.52 11.78 -2.58
C ILE A 46 6.74 12.89 -1.55
N GLY A 47 7.97 13.05 -1.03
CA GLY A 47 8.34 14.05 -0.04
C GLY A 47 8.35 13.56 1.42
N ALA A 48 7.97 12.30 1.68
CA ALA A 48 7.90 11.71 3.02
C ALA A 48 9.25 11.62 3.74
N GLU A 49 10.38 11.70 3.03
CA GLU A 49 11.73 11.61 3.61
C GLU A 49 12.04 12.73 4.61
N ARG A 50 11.31 13.84 4.55
CA ARG A 50 11.54 14.97 5.47
C ARG A 50 11.12 14.63 6.90
N ASP A 51 9.92 14.08 7.07
CA ASP A 51 9.24 13.93 8.36
C ASP A 51 9.07 12.47 8.79
N ALA A 52 8.95 11.54 7.84
CA ALA A 52 8.81 10.10 8.10
C ALA A 52 10.03 9.27 7.66
N GLY A 53 11.00 9.88 6.97
CA GLY A 53 12.16 9.19 6.43
C GLY A 53 13.12 8.66 7.49
N ILE A 54 13.48 7.38 7.39
CA ILE A 54 14.51 6.76 8.24
C ILE A 54 15.88 7.00 7.61
N PRO A 55 16.92 7.42 8.36
CA PRO A 55 18.28 7.52 7.82
C PRO A 55 18.70 6.20 7.16
N TYR A 56 19.19 6.27 5.92
CA TYR A 56 19.38 5.09 5.06
C TYR A 56 20.20 3.98 5.72
N TRP A 57 21.34 4.32 6.33
CA TRP A 57 22.19 3.32 6.99
C TRP A 57 21.57 2.71 8.25
N ILE A 58 20.66 3.41 8.93
CA ILE A 58 19.89 2.81 10.02
C ILE A 58 18.94 1.77 9.44
N PHE A 59 18.11 2.17 8.47
CA PHE A 59 17.17 1.28 7.78
C PHE A 59 17.88 0.02 7.27
N TYR A 60 18.99 0.20 6.55
CA TYR A 60 19.75 -0.88 5.94
C TYR A 60 20.20 -1.97 6.94
N VAL A 61 20.61 -1.60 8.16
CA VAL A 61 21.14 -2.56 9.14
C VAL A 61 20.07 -3.14 10.07
N LEU A 62 18.85 -2.58 10.13
CA LEU A 62 17.81 -3.08 11.04
C LEU A 62 17.55 -4.59 10.87
N PRO A 63 17.37 -5.14 9.66
CA PRO A 63 17.11 -6.57 9.52
C PRO A 63 18.23 -7.48 10.01
N ARG A 64 19.48 -6.98 10.05
CA ARG A 64 20.65 -7.73 10.51
C ARG A 64 20.74 -7.75 12.03
N ILE A 65 20.37 -6.66 12.68
CA ILE A 65 20.36 -6.53 14.15
C ILE A 65 19.15 -7.24 14.76
N PHE A 66 18.01 -7.18 14.06
CA PHE A 66 16.71 -7.64 14.54
C PHE A 66 16.08 -8.72 13.65
N PRO A 67 16.79 -9.79 13.25
CA PRO A 67 16.21 -10.84 12.42
C PRO A 67 15.06 -11.56 13.14
N ASP A 68 15.06 -11.58 14.48
CA ASP A 68 14.01 -12.15 15.33
C ASP A 68 12.70 -11.35 15.34
N LYS A 69 12.70 -10.11 14.83
CA LYS A 69 11.51 -9.25 14.74
C LYS A 69 10.82 -9.34 13.37
N LEU A 70 11.38 -10.10 12.43
CA LEU A 70 10.84 -10.27 11.10
C LEU A 70 9.99 -11.56 11.00
N PRO A 71 9.01 -11.62 10.09
CA PRO A 71 8.18 -12.83 9.91
C PRO A 71 8.96 -14.06 9.44
N GLY A 72 10.17 -13.89 8.90
CA GLY A 72 10.97 -14.97 8.35
C GLY A 72 12.38 -14.51 7.93
N PRO A 73 13.18 -15.41 7.34
CA PRO A 73 14.53 -15.10 6.90
C PRO A 73 14.55 -14.16 5.67
N GLY A 74 15.72 -13.63 5.33
CA GLY A 74 15.91 -12.80 4.13
C GLY A 74 15.71 -11.29 4.35
N GLY A 75 15.63 -10.84 5.60
CA GLY A 75 15.52 -9.43 5.93
C GLY A 75 14.18 -8.83 5.47
N TYR A 76 14.22 -7.68 4.80
CA TYR A 76 13.00 -7.02 4.31
C TYR A 76 12.18 -7.88 3.34
N ALA A 77 12.81 -8.81 2.59
CA ALA A 77 12.10 -9.72 1.70
C ALA A 77 11.07 -10.61 2.44
N SER A 78 11.29 -10.92 3.72
CA SER A 78 10.33 -11.67 4.54
C SER A 78 8.96 -10.98 4.68
N LEU A 79 8.94 -9.65 4.52
CA LEU A 79 7.72 -8.84 4.56
C LEU A 79 6.94 -8.89 3.23
N GLY A 80 7.42 -9.62 2.22
CA GLY A 80 6.79 -9.68 0.90
C GLY A 80 6.79 -8.34 0.18
N VAL A 81 7.87 -7.58 0.34
CA VAL A 81 8.10 -6.42 -0.52
C VAL A 81 8.48 -6.89 -1.92
N ALA A 82 7.98 -6.22 -2.95
CA ALA A 82 8.41 -6.45 -4.32
C ALA A 82 9.86 -5.94 -4.49
N TRP A 83 10.78 -6.79 -4.95
CA TRP A 83 12.19 -6.41 -5.07
C TRP A 83 12.74 -6.84 -6.42
N GLU A 84 13.00 -5.85 -7.27
CA GLU A 84 13.56 -6.06 -8.60
C GLU A 84 15.06 -6.37 -8.51
N GLU A 85 15.53 -7.28 -9.37
CA GLU A 85 16.94 -7.63 -9.46
C GLU A 85 17.78 -6.39 -9.77
N GLY A 86 18.92 -6.26 -9.09
CA GLY A 86 19.84 -5.14 -9.25
C GLY A 86 19.42 -3.85 -8.55
N GLN A 87 18.23 -3.78 -7.95
CA GLN A 87 17.78 -2.59 -7.21
C GLN A 87 18.20 -2.61 -5.75
N GLU A 88 18.71 -1.48 -5.26
CA GLU A 88 19.21 -1.33 -3.89
C GLU A 88 18.09 -1.42 -2.84
N LEU A 89 16.92 -0.89 -3.18
CA LEU A 89 15.74 -0.90 -2.32
C LEU A 89 14.59 -1.62 -3.02
N PRO A 90 13.67 -2.21 -2.26
CA PRO A 90 12.45 -2.77 -2.83
C PRO A 90 11.58 -1.68 -3.48
N VAL A 91 10.76 -2.09 -4.44
CA VAL A 91 9.72 -1.26 -5.04
C VAL A 91 8.84 -0.70 -3.92
N GLY A 92 8.50 0.59 -4.01
CA GLY A 92 7.74 1.25 -2.97
C GLY A 92 8.60 2.02 -1.96
N PHE A 93 9.92 1.94 -2.06
CA PHE A 93 10.85 2.62 -1.17
C PHE A 93 11.72 3.58 -1.97
N SER A 94 11.62 4.85 -1.60
CA SER A 94 12.40 5.94 -2.17
C SER A 94 13.68 6.15 -1.36
N LYS A 95 14.77 6.53 -2.04
CA LYS A 95 16.00 7.03 -1.43
C LYS A 95 16.23 8.46 -1.91
N LYS A 96 16.26 9.41 -0.98
CA LYS A 96 16.50 10.83 -1.27
C LYS A 96 17.37 11.48 -0.20
N VAL A 97 18.18 12.45 -0.59
CA VAL A 97 18.98 13.23 0.36
C VAL A 97 18.16 14.43 0.82
N VAL A 98 17.93 14.48 2.14
CA VAL A 98 17.43 15.65 2.88
C VAL A 98 18.36 15.84 4.08
N GLY A 99 19.40 16.65 3.91
CA GLY A 99 20.61 16.71 4.74
C GLY A 99 21.52 15.49 4.53
N PHE A 100 20.95 14.31 4.73
CA PHE A 100 21.57 13.00 4.57
C PHE A 100 20.60 12.05 3.85
N ALA A 101 21.10 10.92 3.36
CA ALA A 101 20.27 9.92 2.66
C ALA A 101 19.23 9.31 3.61
N ARG A 102 17.97 9.33 3.19
CA ARG A 102 16.83 8.78 3.92
C ARG A 102 16.01 7.86 3.03
N VAL A 103 15.33 6.93 3.67
CA VAL A 103 14.39 6.00 3.04
C VAL A 103 12.98 6.32 3.52
N ALA A 104 12.05 6.43 2.58
CA ALA A 104 10.63 6.54 2.88
C ALA A 104 9.79 5.71 1.89
N ASN A 105 8.60 5.32 2.33
CA ASN A 105 7.66 4.60 1.48
C ASN A 105 6.94 5.56 0.52
N ASN A 106 6.59 5.05 -0.66
CA ASN A 106 5.70 5.70 -1.62
C ASN A 106 4.52 4.75 -1.97
N CYS A 107 3.65 5.20 -2.87
CA CYS A 107 2.43 4.48 -3.27
C CYS A 107 2.70 3.07 -3.82
N ALA A 108 3.84 2.84 -4.48
CA ALA A 108 4.15 1.58 -5.14
C ALA A 108 4.40 0.43 -4.16
N ALA A 109 4.61 0.70 -2.86
CA ALA A 109 4.70 -0.34 -1.83
C ALA A 109 3.41 -1.16 -1.78
N CYS A 110 2.26 -0.49 -1.79
CA CYS A 110 0.94 -1.13 -1.78
C CYS A 110 0.39 -1.39 -3.19
N HIS A 111 0.86 -0.63 -4.18
CA HIS A 111 0.31 -0.65 -5.55
C HIS A 111 1.31 -1.14 -6.60
N THR A 112 2.04 -2.21 -6.29
CA THR A 112 2.77 -3.00 -7.28
C THR A 112 2.46 -4.48 -7.06
N ALA A 113 1.77 -5.10 -8.02
CA ALA A 113 1.54 -6.53 -8.00
C ALA A 113 2.80 -7.29 -8.44
N SER A 114 2.92 -8.53 -8.00
CA SER A 114 3.89 -9.48 -8.56
C SER A 114 3.21 -10.81 -8.88
N TYR A 115 3.66 -11.47 -9.94
CA TYR A 115 3.26 -12.84 -10.23
C TYR A 115 4.38 -13.63 -10.88
N ARG A 116 4.31 -14.95 -10.73
CA ARG A 116 5.16 -15.94 -11.39
C ARG A 116 4.28 -16.92 -12.14
N THR A 117 4.68 -17.27 -13.36
CA THR A 117 3.95 -18.23 -14.21
C THR A 117 4.09 -19.65 -13.70
N ASP A 118 5.17 -19.92 -12.98
CA ASP A 118 5.52 -21.19 -12.35
C ASP A 118 6.48 -20.94 -11.18
N ALA A 119 6.73 -21.96 -10.37
CA ALA A 119 7.49 -21.82 -9.12
C ALA A 119 8.98 -21.48 -9.29
N ASP A 120 9.55 -21.63 -10.49
CA ASP A 120 10.98 -21.41 -10.75
C ASP A 120 11.24 -20.15 -11.60
N SER A 121 10.18 -19.58 -12.20
CA SER A 121 10.25 -18.33 -12.96
C SER A 121 10.64 -17.11 -12.10
N THR A 122 11.25 -16.12 -12.74
CA THR A 122 11.47 -14.80 -12.12
C THR A 122 10.13 -14.06 -11.98
N PRO A 123 9.84 -13.40 -10.84
CA PRO A 123 8.63 -12.60 -10.69
C PRO A 123 8.55 -11.48 -11.73
N VAL A 124 7.35 -11.33 -12.31
CA VAL A 124 6.96 -10.15 -13.09
C VAL A 124 6.33 -9.15 -12.15
N PHE A 125 6.85 -7.93 -12.13
CA PHE A 125 6.32 -6.82 -11.35
C PHE A 125 5.43 -5.93 -12.21
N VAL A 126 4.21 -5.67 -11.75
CA VAL A 126 3.23 -4.86 -12.45
C VAL A 126 2.92 -3.60 -11.62
N PRO A 127 3.48 -2.42 -11.99
CA PRO A 127 3.15 -1.19 -11.30
C PRO A 127 1.68 -0.86 -11.46
N THR A 128 1.09 -0.18 -10.48
CA THR A 128 -0.35 0.12 -10.35
C THR A 128 -1.24 -1.11 -10.08
N GLY A 129 -0.68 -2.32 -10.01
CA GLY A 129 -1.40 -3.51 -9.56
C GLY A 129 -1.47 -3.62 -8.03
N PRO A 130 -2.39 -4.43 -7.48
CA PRO A 130 -2.52 -4.60 -6.03
C PRO A 130 -1.37 -5.47 -5.47
N ASN A 131 -0.62 -4.97 -4.49
CA ASN A 131 0.46 -5.75 -3.89
C ASN A 131 -0.07 -6.80 -2.91
N HIS A 132 -0.47 -7.96 -3.43
CA HIS A 132 -1.01 -9.07 -2.63
C HIS A 132 0.01 -9.76 -1.70
N THR A 133 1.32 -9.46 -1.85
CA THR A 133 2.40 -10.14 -1.09
C THR A 133 2.86 -9.34 0.13
N LEU A 134 2.68 -8.01 0.15
CA LEU A 134 3.15 -7.14 1.23
C LEU A 134 2.43 -7.43 2.55
N ASN A 135 3.21 -7.65 3.61
CA ASN A 135 2.74 -7.72 4.99
C ASN A 135 2.98 -6.37 5.71
N LEU A 136 2.09 -5.41 5.45
CA LEU A 136 2.21 -4.05 5.99
C LEU A 136 2.10 -4.01 7.52
N TRP A 137 1.23 -4.85 8.09
CA TRP A 137 1.08 -5.00 9.54
C TRP A 137 2.40 -5.40 10.20
N ALA A 138 3.09 -6.41 9.65
CA ALA A 138 4.38 -6.84 10.17
C ALA A 138 5.48 -5.80 9.96
N PHE A 139 5.42 -5.01 8.88
CA PHE A 139 6.38 -3.93 8.66
C PHE A 139 6.28 -2.85 9.74
N PHE A 140 5.07 -2.39 10.07
CA PHE A 140 4.88 -1.41 11.14
C PHE A 140 5.35 -1.95 12.50
N ARG A 141 5.00 -3.19 12.83
CA ARG A 141 5.46 -3.82 14.07
C ARG A 141 6.97 -4.00 14.10
N PHE A 142 7.59 -4.40 13.00
CA PHE A 142 9.04 -4.52 12.91
C PHE A 142 9.73 -3.21 13.31
N LEU A 143 9.29 -2.06 12.79
CA LEU A 143 9.89 -0.76 13.13
C LEU A 143 9.71 -0.40 14.62
N VAL A 144 8.50 -0.58 15.16
CA VAL A 144 8.20 -0.26 16.56
C VAL A 144 8.93 -1.23 17.51
N ASP A 145 8.90 -2.53 17.24
CA ASP A 145 9.54 -3.56 18.05
C ASP A 145 11.08 -3.41 18.03
N CYS A 146 11.67 -3.03 16.89
CA CYS A 146 13.07 -2.64 16.82
C CYS A 146 13.36 -1.45 17.75
N ALA A 147 12.55 -0.38 17.68
CA ALA A 147 12.77 0.82 18.49
C ALA A 147 12.63 0.57 20.00
N LYS A 148 11.77 -0.36 20.41
CA LYS A 148 11.59 -0.76 21.82
C LYS A 148 12.72 -1.65 22.34
N ASP A 149 13.40 -2.37 21.45
CA ASP A 149 14.45 -3.31 21.84
C ASP A 149 15.72 -2.59 22.34
N PRO A 150 16.32 -3.00 23.47
CA PRO A 150 17.56 -2.41 23.98
C PRO A 150 18.73 -2.47 23.01
N ARG A 151 18.73 -3.41 22.06
CA ARG A 151 19.76 -3.49 21.00
C ARG A 151 19.70 -2.29 20.06
N PHE A 152 18.60 -1.53 20.01
CA PHE A 152 18.51 -0.29 19.24
C PHE A 152 19.22 0.83 20.01
N ASN A 153 20.53 0.88 19.85
CA ASN A 153 21.39 1.89 20.46
C ASN A 153 22.57 2.21 19.52
N ALA A 154 23.24 3.31 19.80
CA ALA A 154 24.27 3.83 18.93
C ALA A 154 25.54 2.96 18.86
N ASP A 155 25.80 2.10 19.84
CA ASP A 155 26.94 1.16 19.78
C ASP A 155 26.68 0.06 18.77
N ASN A 156 25.55 -0.63 18.92
CA ASN A 156 25.19 -1.76 18.05
C ASN A 156 24.94 -1.33 16.61
N LEU A 157 24.16 -0.26 16.40
CA LEU A 157 23.90 0.22 15.04
C LEU A 157 25.19 0.70 14.36
N MET A 158 26.07 1.42 15.06
CA MET A 158 27.33 1.87 14.45
C MET A 158 28.29 0.71 14.19
N ALA A 159 28.26 -0.36 15.00
CA ALA A 159 29.05 -1.56 14.74
C ALA A 159 28.65 -2.19 13.40
N GLU A 160 27.34 -2.39 13.17
CA GLU A 160 26.85 -2.96 11.90
C GLU A 160 27.04 -2.02 10.70
N ILE A 161 26.84 -0.71 10.87
CA ILE A 161 27.03 0.27 9.79
C ILE A 161 28.49 0.25 9.29
N ARG A 162 29.47 0.12 10.20
CA ARG A 162 30.90 0.05 9.84
C ARG A 162 31.27 -1.19 9.03
N LEU A 163 30.47 -2.25 9.07
CA LEU A 163 30.72 -3.45 8.28
C LEU A 163 30.34 -3.29 6.80
N VAL A 164 29.56 -2.25 6.47
CA VAL A 164 28.97 -2.09 5.13
C VAL A 164 29.28 -0.76 4.46
N THR A 165 29.80 0.21 5.20
CA THR A 165 30.21 1.50 4.67
C THR A 165 31.25 2.18 5.57
N ASP A 166 32.07 3.05 4.99
CA ASP A 166 32.99 3.91 5.74
C ASP A 166 32.44 5.34 5.80
N LEU A 167 31.91 5.70 6.97
CA LEU A 167 31.40 7.05 7.22
C LEU A 167 32.53 7.97 7.63
N SER A 168 32.49 9.21 7.13
CA SER A 168 33.43 10.27 7.57
C SER A 168 33.40 10.44 9.10
N PHE A 169 34.47 10.95 9.70
CA PHE A 169 34.51 11.20 11.15
C PHE A 169 33.29 12.01 11.63
N ILE A 170 32.94 13.07 10.89
CA ILE A 170 31.80 13.93 11.20
C ILE A 170 30.48 13.14 11.12
N ASP A 171 30.29 12.34 10.07
CA ASP A 171 29.06 11.56 9.92
C ASP A 171 28.94 10.47 10.99
N ARG A 172 30.05 9.85 11.40
CA ARG A 172 30.05 8.91 12.53
C ARG A 172 29.58 9.55 13.84
N VAL A 173 30.03 10.78 14.12
CA VAL A 173 29.58 11.55 15.29
C VAL A 173 28.10 11.90 15.16
N ILE A 174 27.67 12.39 13.99
CA ILE A 174 26.26 12.74 13.72
C ILE A 174 25.35 11.51 13.87
N TYR A 175 25.69 10.36 13.27
CA TYR A 175 24.90 9.14 13.40
C TYR A 175 24.80 8.69 14.85
N ARG A 176 25.94 8.62 15.54
CA ARG A 176 26.03 8.09 16.90
C ARG A 176 25.23 8.93 17.91
N PHE A 177 25.41 10.25 17.87
CA PHE A 177 24.88 11.13 18.91
C PHE A 177 23.59 11.85 18.54
N LEU A 178 23.23 11.89 17.25
CA LEU A 178 22.04 12.60 16.77
C LEU A 178 21.07 11.67 16.05
N LEU A 179 21.46 11.07 14.91
CA LEU A 179 20.50 10.38 14.05
C LEU A 179 19.92 9.11 14.68
N ILE A 180 20.75 8.27 15.31
CA ILE A 180 20.28 7.02 15.94
C ILE A 180 19.36 7.34 17.13
N PRO A 181 19.74 8.22 18.09
CA PRO A 181 18.84 8.61 19.18
C PRO A 181 17.53 9.25 18.72
N ILE A 182 17.58 10.17 17.75
CA ILE A 182 16.37 10.82 17.21
C ILE A 182 15.48 9.79 16.52
N THR A 183 16.04 8.92 15.67
CA THR A 183 15.26 7.88 14.99
C THR A 183 14.55 6.98 15.99
N LYS A 184 15.25 6.54 17.04
CA LYS A 184 14.66 5.74 18.12
C LYS A 184 13.49 6.49 18.78
N LYS A 185 13.74 7.74 19.18
CA LYS A 185 12.73 8.58 19.84
C LYS A 185 11.49 8.76 18.95
N THR A 186 11.67 9.14 17.68
CA THR A 186 10.55 9.35 16.75
C THR A 186 9.75 8.08 16.48
N LEU A 187 10.40 6.90 16.40
CA LEU A 187 9.69 5.63 16.26
C LEU A 187 8.88 5.30 17.53
N LEU A 188 9.41 5.59 18.72
CA LEU A 188 8.71 5.39 20.00
C LEU A 188 7.56 6.38 20.20
N GLU A 189 7.70 7.64 19.78
CA GLU A 189 6.62 8.64 19.84
C GLU A 189 5.41 8.24 18.98
N ARG A 190 5.61 7.42 17.95
CA ARG A 190 4.53 6.88 17.12
C ARG A 190 3.91 5.60 17.71
N GLU A 191 4.44 5.03 18.79
CA GLU A 191 3.94 3.79 19.39
C GLU A 191 2.45 3.88 19.76
N GLU A 192 2.02 5.00 20.35
CA GLU A 192 0.62 5.20 20.73
C GLU A 192 -0.33 5.10 19.52
N GLN A 193 0.09 5.61 18.36
CA GLN A 193 -0.67 5.54 17.10
C GLN A 193 -0.70 4.12 16.51
N PHE A 194 0.24 3.26 16.89
CA PHE A 194 0.33 1.86 16.48
C PHE A 194 -0.15 0.87 17.54
N ALA A 195 -0.62 1.33 18.72
CA ALA A 195 -1.03 0.47 19.82
C ALA A 195 -2.10 -0.57 19.42
N TRP A 196 -2.98 -0.21 18.48
CA TRP A 196 -4.00 -1.10 17.92
C TRP A 196 -3.44 -2.31 17.16
N LEU A 197 -2.22 -2.23 16.62
CA LEU A 197 -1.55 -3.37 15.98
C LEU A 197 -1.18 -4.48 16.99
N TYR A 198 -1.24 -4.16 18.28
CA TYR A 198 -0.91 -5.06 19.39
C TYR A 198 -2.15 -5.57 20.13
N ARG A 199 -3.36 -5.18 19.71
CA ARG A 199 -4.60 -5.69 20.29
C ARG A 199 -4.82 -7.16 19.91
N GLU A 200 -5.09 -8.00 20.90
CA GLU A 200 -5.34 -9.43 20.67
C GLU A 200 -6.66 -9.70 19.94
N ASP A 201 -7.66 -8.82 20.10
CA ASP A 201 -8.96 -8.94 19.43
C ASP A 201 -8.96 -8.42 17.99
N PHE A 202 -7.85 -7.83 17.53
CA PHE A 202 -7.65 -7.37 16.16
C PHE A 202 -6.69 -8.34 15.47
N PRO A 203 -7.18 -9.29 14.65
CA PRO A 203 -6.30 -10.23 13.98
C PRO A 203 -5.30 -9.50 13.07
N PRO A 204 -4.10 -10.05 12.84
CA PRO A 204 -3.17 -9.49 11.86
C PRO A 204 -3.86 -9.32 10.50
N TRP A 205 -3.56 -8.22 9.79
CA TRP A 205 -4.23 -7.97 8.51
C TRP A 205 -3.91 -9.05 7.46
N GLY A 206 -2.75 -9.69 7.57
CA GLY A 206 -2.23 -10.63 6.56
C GLY A 206 -1.61 -9.92 5.37
N ARG A 207 -1.04 -10.71 4.45
CA ARG A 207 -0.44 -10.22 3.20
C ARG A 207 -1.51 -9.65 2.26
N GLY A 208 -1.19 -8.53 1.62
CA GLY A 208 -2.03 -7.86 0.63
C GLY A 208 -3.08 -6.91 1.19
N ARG A 209 -3.06 -6.66 2.51
CA ARG A 209 -4.11 -5.92 3.20
C ARG A 209 -3.57 -4.79 4.07
N ASP A 210 -4.38 -3.76 4.18
CA ASP A 210 -4.24 -2.69 5.17
C ASP A 210 -5.60 -2.35 5.78
N ASP A 211 -5.61 -1.57 6.85
CA ASP A 211 -6.84 -0.97 7.38
C ASP A 211 -6.77 0.53 7.17
N ALA A 212 -6.89 0.92 5.90
CA ALA A 212 -6.63 2.27 5.38
C ALA A 212 -7.41 3.36 6.14
N MET A 213 -8.68 3.13 6.45
CA MET A 213 -9.50 4.14 7.12
C MET A 213 -9.20 4.25 8.61
N ASN A 214 -8.86 3.16 9.30
CA ASN A 214 -8.37 3.26 10.67
C ASN A 214 -6.99 3.95 10.72
N LEU A 215 -6.13 3.72 9.73
CA LEU A 215 -4.88 4.49 9.58
C LEU A 215 -5.19 5.99 9.47
N THR A 216 -6.11 6.42 8.61
CA THR A 216 -6.52 7.83 8.53
C THR A 216 -7.10 8.33 9.86
N LYS A 217 -7.99 7.55 10.49
CA LYS A 217 -8.65 7.90 11.75
C LYS A 217 -7.67 8.15 12.90
N TYR A 218 -6.66 7.29 13.04
CA TYR A 218 -5.72 7.36 14.16
C TYR A 218 -4.50 8.25 13.89
N PHE A 219 -4.04 8.36 12.63
CA PHE A 219 -2.85 9.14 12.30
C PHE A 219 -3.17 10.59 11.91
N MET A 220 -4.22 10.81 11.11
CA MET A 220 -4.54 12.12 10.54
C MET A 220 -5.41 12.94 11.49
N ILE A 221 -6.57 12.40 11.89
CA ILE A 221 -7.53 13.10 12.76
C ILE A 221 -7.31 12.81 14.25
N ARG A 222 -6.42 11.86 14.59
CA ARG A 222 -6.02 11.51 15.96
C ARG A 222 -7.19 11.18 16.88
N TRP A 223 -8.19 10.49 16.35
CA TRP A 223 -9.29 10.00 17.18
C TRP A 223 -8.81 8.97 18.20
N PRO A 224 -9.49 8.86 19.36
CA PRO A 224 -9.25 7.75 20.26
C PRO A 224 -9.54 6.43 19.55
N MET A 225 -8.76 5.41 19.87
CA MET A 225 -8.96 4.06 19.36
C MET A 225 -10.34 3.52 19.76
N ASP A 226 -11.05 2.95 18.79
CA ASP A 226 -12.35 2.31 18.99
C ASP A 226 -12.28 0.80 18.68
N ASN A 227 -13.44 0.15 18.59
CA ASN A 227 -13.54 -1.30 18.34
C ASN A 227 -13.80 -1.65 16.86
N SER A 228 -13.85 -0.67 15.97
CA SER A 228 -14.02 -0.91 14.54
C SER A 228 -12.72 -1.45 13.92
N PHE A 229 -12.85 -2.44 13.05
CA PHE A 229 -11.73 -3.11 12.41
C PHE A 229 -12.20 -3.68 11.09
N GLY A 230 -11.64 -3.22 9.99
CA GLY A 230 -12.16 -3.56 8.66
C GLY A 230 -11.07 -3.50 7.59
N PRO A 231 -10.00 -4.30 7.71
CA PRO A 231 -8.94 -4.34 6.73
C PRO A 231 -9.44 -4.73 5.34
N THR A 232 -8.96 -3.99 4.34
CA THR A 232 -9.27 -4.15 2.93
C THR A 232 -8.07 -4.67 2.16
N ASP A 233 -8.34 -5.33 1.04
CA ASP A 233 -7.31 -5.63 0.05
C ASP A 233 -6.78 -4.34 -0.58
N MET A 234 -5.56 -4.35 -1.10
CA MET A 234 -5.04 -3.19 -1.84
C MET A 234 -5.73 -3.11 -3.21
N PRO A 235 -6.27 -1.95 -3.65
CA PRO A 235 -6.90 -1.85 -4.97
C PRO A 235 -5.86 -1.67 -6.10
N SER A 236 -6.26 -2.02 -7.32
CA SER A 236 -5.53 -1.61 -8.53
C SER A 236 -5.74 -0.12 -8.81
N LEU A 237 -4.74 0.52 -9.40
CA LEU A 237 -4.74 1.94 -9.75
C LEU A 237 -4.71 2.20 -11.27
N TRP A 238 -4.66 1.18 -12.12
CA TRP A 238 -4.72 1.42 -13.56
C TRP A 238 -6.08 1.97 -14.00
N ASN A 239 -6.08 2.65 -15.15
CA ASN A 239 -7.27 3.15 -15.83
C ASN A 239 -8.18 4.08 -14.98
N LEU A 240 -7.64 4.87 -14.04
CA LEU A 240 -8.49 5.70 -13.18
C LEU A 240 -9.33 6.75 -13.94
N LYS A 241 -8.97 7.09 -15.20
CA LYS A 241 -9.81 7.95 -16.06
C LYS A 241 -11.21 7.40 -16.34
N LYS A 242 -11.45 6.10 -16.07
CA LYS A 242 -12.79 5.50 -16.18
C LYS A 242 -13.73 5.96 -15.07
N TYR A 243 -13.21 6.34 -13.90
CA TYR A 243 -14.00 6.83 -12.78
C TYR A 243 -14.33 8.31 -12.96
N ARG A 244 -15.62 8.58 -13.14
CA ARG A 244 -16.17 9.89 -13.50
C ARG A 244 -17.11 10.39 -12.41
N PRO A 245 -16.64 11.25 -11.50
CA PRO A 245 -17.44 11.73 -10.36
C PRO A 245 -18.76 12.39 -10.79
N GLU A 246 -18.78 13.05 -11.94
CA GLU A 246 -19.97 13.68 -12.52
C GLU A 246 -21.07 12.69 -12.89
N GLN A 247 -20.74 11.40 -13.01
CA GLN A 247 -21.70 10.31 -13.24
C GLN A 247 -22.11 9.61 -11.93
N GLY A 248 -21.77 10.18 -10.77
CA GLY A 248 -22.04 9.59 -9.46
C GLY A 248 -21.08 8.46 -9.07
N MET A 249 -20.01 8.26 -9.84
CA MET A 249 -18.97 7.30 -9.49
C MET A 249 -18.15 7.79 -8.30
N ARG A 250 -17.67 6.86 -7.48
CA ARG A 250 -16.88 7.15 -6.29
C ARG A 250 -15.56 6.38 -6.33
N MET A 251 -14.70 6.65 -5.35
CA MET A 251 -13.42 5.97 -5.17
C MET A 251 -13.33 5.35 -3.76
N ASN A 252 -12.30 4.52 -3.55
CA ASN A 252 -12.18 3.57 -2.43
C ASN A 252 -13.28 2.50 -2.42
N PHE A 253 -13.05 1.37 -1.75
CA PHE A 253 -14.00 0.24 -1.83
C PHE A 253 -15.43 0.59 -1.42
N ALA A 254 -15.61 1.47 -0.43
CA ALA A 254 -16.93 1.85 0.09
C ALA A 254 -17.48 3.16 -0.48
N GLY A 255 -16.78 3.78 -1.44
CA GLY A 255 -17.18 5.08 -2.00
C GLY A 255 -16.88 6.27 -1.10
N ASP A 256 -15.88 6.15 -0.23
CA ASP A 256 -15.53 7.15 0.78
C ASP A 256 -14.88 8.42 0.20
N SER A 257 -14.47 8.41 -1.07
CA SER A 257 -13.84 9.56 -1.73
C SER A 257 -14.54 9.95 -3.02
N HIS A 258 -14.56 11.25 -3.31
CA HIS A 258 -15.19 11.82 -4.51
C HIS A 258 -14.46 11.45 -5.80
N ASP A 259 -13.13 11.51 -5.82
CA ASP A 259 -12.35 11.39 -7.05
C ASP A 259 -10.93 10.84 -6.82
N PRO A 260 -10.22 10.42 -7.88
CA PRO A 260 -8.84 9.95 -7.78
C PRO A 260 -7.87 10.99 -7.23
N TYR A 261 -8.09 12.28 -7.53
CA TYR A 261 -7.21 13.36 -7.07
C TYR A 261 -7.19 13.45 -5.54
N SER A 262 -8.37 13.37 -4.93
CA SER A 262 -8.56 13.39 -3.49
C SER A 262 -7.95 12.16 -2.82
N VAL A 263 -8.15 10.97 -3.40
CA VAL A 263 -7.53 9.74 -2.89
C VAL A 263 -6.01 9.85 -2.88
N ILE A 264 -5.40 10.31 -3.98
CA ILE A 264 -3.93 10.45 -4.06
C ILE A 264 -3.42 11.45 -3.02
N ILE A 265 -4.09 12.58 -2.83
CA ILE A 265 -3.74 13.56 -1.79
C ILE A 265 -3.82 12.92 -0.41
N ASP A 266 -4.95 12.30 -0.06
CA ASP A 266 -5.20 11.77 1.27
C ASP A 266 -4.25 10.62 1.62
N SER A 267 -4.00 9.72 0.66
CA SER A 267 -3.01 8.65 0.82
C SER A 267 -1.59 9.18 0.94
N ALA A 268 -1.20 10.19 0.15
CA ALA A 268 0.13 10.78 0.24
C ALA A 268 0.34 11.49 1.58
N LEU A 269 -0.63 12.29 2.04
CA LEU A 269 -0.57 12.95 3.35
C LEU A 269 -0.50 11.92 4.50
N GLY A 270 -1.21 10.79 4.38
CA GLY A 270 -1.10 9.66 5.31
C GLY A 270 0.32 9.08 5.39
N LEU A 271 1.03 8.96 4.26
CA LEU A 271 2.42 8.51 4.22
C LEU A 271 3.43 9.55 4.71
N LEU A 272 3.18 10.84 4.45
CA LEU A 272 4.01 11.94 4.95
C LEU A 272 3.91 12.06 6.49
N GLY A 273 2.71 11.88 7.03
CA GLY A 273 2.42 12.04 8.46
C GLY A 273 2.49 13.50 8.94
N ALA A 274 2.60 14.46 8.02
CA ALA A 274 2.71 15.89 8.27
C ALA A 274 2.23 16.70 7.05
N ALA A 275 2.03 18.00 7.23
CA ALA A 275 1.75 18.91 6.13
C ALA A 275 2.94 18.98 5.16
N PRO A 276 2.71 19.11 3.83
CA PRO A 276 3.81 19.29 2.90
C PRO A 276 4.59 20.57 3.19
N LYS A 277 5.92 20.54 2.97
CA LYS A 277 6.74 21.74 3.04
C LYS A 277 6.34 22.81 2.01
N ASP A 278 5.94 22.35 0.84
CA ASP A 278 5.61 23.17 -0.32
C ASP A 278 4.39 22.53 -1.01
N ASN A 279 3.25 23.20 -0.90
CA ASN A 279 1.99 22.71 -1.46
C ASN A 279 2.02 22.70 -2.99
N ASP A 280 2.69 23.64 -3.66
CA ASP A 280 2.73 23.68 -5.12
C ASP A 280 3.52 22.50 -5.68
N ALA A 281 4.68 22.22 -5.08
CA ALA A 281 5.50 21.06 -5.43
C ALA A 281 4.76 19.73 -5.14
N PHE A 282 4.10 19.64 -3.97
CA PHE A 282 3.27 18.49 -3.61
C PHE A 282 2.15 18.25 -4.62
N LEU A 283 1.36 19.29 -4.93
CA LEU A 283 0.23 19.16 -5.86
C LEU A 283 0.70 18.92 -7.31
N ALA A 284 1.90 19.38 -7.69
CA ALA A 284 2.51 19.00 -8.96
C ALA A 284 2.83 17.50 -9.03
N GLN A 285 3.36 16.92 -7.95
CA GLN A 285 3.59 15.48 -7.85
C GLN A 285 2.27 14.69 -7.86
N VAL A 286 1.24 15.17 -7.17
CA VAL A 286 -0.11 14.57 -7.19
C VAL A 286 -0.69 14.57 -8.60
N ARG A 287 -0.62 15.70 -9.33
CA ARG A 287 -1.10 15.78 -10.72
C ARG A 287 -0.36 14.82 -11.64
N TRP A 288 0.96 14.70 -11.49
CA TRP A 288 1.74 13.72 -12.25
C TRP A 288 1.29 12.28 -11.95
N LEU A 289 1.13 11.93 -10.66
CA LEU A 289 0.64 10.61 -10.25
C LEU A 289 -0.75 10.33 -10.84
N GLN A 290 -1.67 11.29 -10.71
CA GLN A 290 -3.02 11.19 -11.24
C GLN A 290 -3.01 10.94 -12.75
N ASP A 291 -2.25 11.72 -13.52
CA ASP A 291 -2.14 11.55 -14.97
C ASP A 291 -1.58 10.17 -15.35
N TYR A 292 -0.51 9.74 -14.67
CA TYR A 292 0.10 8.44 -14.88
C TYR A 292 -0.89 7.30 -14.62
N VAL A 293 -1.52 7.23 -13.43
CA VAL A 293 -2.44 6.13 -13.08
C VAL A 293 -3.77 6.20 -13.85
N SER A 294 -4.19 7.39 -14.27
CA SER A 294 -5.36 7.57 -15.13
C SER A 294 -5.14 6.94 -16.52
N ASN A 295 -3.91 6.97 -17.02
CA ASN A 295 -3.56 6.53 -18.36
C ASN A 295 -2.84 5.17 -18.41
N LYS A 296 -2.33 4.66 -17.30
CA LYS A 296 -1.71 3.33 -17.22
C LYS A 296 -2.79 2.26 -17.46
N PRO A 297 -2.67 1.42 -18.50
CA PRO A 297 -3.61 0.33 -18.73
C PRO A 297 -3.35 -0.84 -17.76
N ALA A 298 -4.38 -1.65 -17.53
CA ALA A 298 -4.24 -2.96 -16.92
C ALA A 298 -3.34 -3.88 -17.78
N PRO A 299 -2.57 -4.80 -17.17
CA PRO A 299 -1.76 -5.74 -17.93
C PRO A 299 -2.63 -6.76 -18.67
N GLU A 300 -2.19 -7.16 -19.87
CA GLU A 300 -2.78 -8.30 -20.58
C GLU A 300 -2.55 -9.60 -19.81
N TYR A 301 -3.49 -10.54 -19.93
CA TYR A 301 -3.36 -11.86 -19.33
C TYR A 301 -2.26 -12.66 -20.05
N PRO A 302 -1.23 -13.14 -19.33
CA PRO A 302 -0.02 -13.67 -19.96
C PRO A 302 -0.11 -15.16 -20.32
N PHE A 303 -1.24 -15.82 -20.05
CA PHE A 303 -1.44 -17.24 -20.33
C PHE A 303 -2.40 -17.44 -21.52
N PRO A 304 -2.42 -18.62 -22.15
CA PRO A 304 -3.37 -18.91 -23.22
C PRO A 304 -4.83 -18.73 -22.79
N VAL A 305 -5.64 -18.20 -23.71
CA VAL A 305 -7.09 -18.05 -23.56
C VAL A 305 -7.79 -18.85 -24.66
N ASP A 306 -8.77 -19.66 -24.29
CA ASP A 306 -9.68 -20.29 -25.25
C ASP A 306 -10.72 -19.29 -25.74
N ALA A 307 -10.53 -18.79 -26.97
CA ALA A 307 -11.40 -17.78 -27.57
C ALA A 307 -12.86 -18.23 -27.72
N THR A 308 -13.11 -19.52 -27.99
CA THR A 308 -14.48 -20.04 -28.15
C THR A 308 -15.19 -20.05 -26.81
N LYS A 309 -14.50 -20.53 -25.77
CA LYS A 309 -15.00 -20.56 -24.41
C LYS A 309 -15.16 -19.15 -23.83
N ALA A 310 -14.23 -18.23 -24.08
CA ALA A 310 -14.36 -16.82 -23.72
C ALA A 310 -15.54 -16.15 -24.44
N GLY A 311 -15.80 -16.47 -25.71
CA GLY A 311 -16.99 -15.99 -26.43
C GLY A 311 -18.30 -16.42 -25.76
N ARG A 312 -18.40 -17.68 -25.31
CA ARG A 312 -19.53 -18.15 -24.50
C ARG A 312 -19.60 -17.44 -23.15
N GLY A 313 -18.46 -17.28 -22.48
CA GLY A 313 -18.34 -16.57 -21.21
C GLY A 313 -18.82 -15.14 -21.28
N LYS A 314 -18.57 -14.44 -22.40
CA LYS A 314 -19.08 -13.09 -22.63
C LYS A 314 -20.61 -13.06 -22.60
N ALA A 315 -21.29 -14.01 -23.22
CA ALA A 315 -22.76 -14.05 -23.17
C ALA A 315 -23.31 -14.27 -21.75
N VAL A 316 -22.62 -15.10 -20.95
CA VAL A 316 -22.93 -15.28 -19.52
C VAL A 316 -22.68 -13.98 -18.74
N PHE A 317 -21.56 -13.29 -19.00
CA PHE A 317 -21.23 -12.01 -18.38
C PHE A 317 -22.28 -10.93 -18.70
N ASP A 318 -22.66 -10.81 -19.98
CA ASP A 318 -23.62 -9.81 -20.44
C ASP A 318 -24.99 -9.98 -19.76
N SER A 319 -25.41 -11.24 -19.53
CA SER A 319 -26.70 -11.58 -18.90
C SER A 319 -26.68 -11.54 -17.36
N THR A 320 -25.53 -11.77 -16.73
CA THR A 320 -25.45 -11.98 -15.26
C THR A 320 -24.70 -10.87 -14.52
N CYS A 321 -23.68 -10.27 -15.15
CA CYS A 321 -22.69 -9.42 -14.47
C CYS A 321 -22.71 -7.97 -14.97
N ALA A 322 -22.99 -7.76 -16.27
CA ALA A 322 -22.89 -6.46 -16.92
C ALA A 322 -23.81 -5.40 -16.31
N ALA A 323 -24.94 -5.80 -15.73
CA ALA A 323 -25.88 -4.89 -15.05
C ALA A 323 -25.23 -4.07 -13.92
N CYS A 324 -24.14 -4.56 -13.31
CA CYS A 324 -23.35 -3.82 -12.32
C CYS A 324 -21.97 -3.41 -12.86
N HIS A 325 -21.28 -4.30 -13.58
CA HIS A 325 -19.86 -4.12 -13.93
C HIS A 325 -19.59 -3.57 -15.35
N ALA A 326 -20.63 -3.40 -16.17
CA ALA A 326 -20.54 -2.80 -17.49
C ALA A 326 -21.83 -2.00 -17.82
N SER A 327 -22.25 -1.14 -16.88
CA SER A 327 -23.47 -0.33 -17.00
C SER A 327 -23.30 1.03 -16.34
N ALA A 328 -24.38 1.83 -16.28
CA ALA A 328 -24.40 3.07 -15.51
C ALA A 328 -24.19 2.87 -13.99
N ARG A 329 -24.30 1.63 -13.47
CA ARG A 329 -23.98 1.31 -12.07
C ARG A 329 -22.48 1.13 -11.83
N THR A 330 -21.68 0.92 -12.87
CA THR A 330 -20.24 0.69 -12.72
C THR A 330 -19.56 1.92 -12.15
N GLY A 331 -18.68 1.73 -11.16
CA GLY A 331 -18.06 2.81 -10.40
C GLY A 331 -18.95 3.45 -9.33
N THR A 332 -20.23 3.06 -9.22
CA THR A 332 -21.18 3.57 -8.21
C THR A 332 -21.35 2.59 -7.05
N ILE A 333 -21.96 3.07 -5.95
CA ILE A 333 -22.19 2.27 -4.73
C ILE A 333 -23.36 1.30 -4.94
N VAL A 334 -23.10 0.01 -4.76
CA VAL A 334 -24.11 -1.03 -4.61
C VAL A 334 -24.45 -1.18 -3.13
N PRO A 335 -25.72 -1.03 -2.72
CA PRO A 335 -26.12 -1.13 -1.31
C PRO A 335 -25.67 -2.44 -0.66
N LEU A 336 -25.26 -2.38 0.61
CA LEU A 336 -24.82 -3.56 1.37
C LEU A 336 -25.88 -4.67 1.38
N ALA A 337 -27.15 -4.31 1.50
CA ALA A 337 -28.26 -5.27 1.49
C ALA A 337 -28.41 -6.03 0.16
N GLU A 338 -27.93 -5.44 -0.94
CA GLU A 338 -27.93 -6.07 -2.26
C GLU A 338 -26.70 -6.94 -2.48
N VAL A 339 -25.50 -6.40 -2.18
CA VAL A 339 -24.24 -7.14 -2.40
C VAL A 339 -23.96 -8.18 -1.32
N GLY A 340 -24.40 -7.96 -0.09
CA GLY A 340 -24.34 -8.92 1.02
C GLY A 340 -22.95 -9.28 1.55
N THR A 341 -21.89 -8.57 1.12
CA THR A 341 -20.51 -8.84 1.56
C THR A 341 -20.26 -8.40 3.00
N ASN A 342 -19.08 -8.69 3.56
CA ASN A 342 -18.69 -8.31 4.91
C ASN A 342 -18.90 -6.80 5.17
N ARG A 343 -19.42 -6.44 6.36
CA ARG A 343 -19.76 -5.06 6.74
C ARG A 343 -18.60 -4.31 7.41
N ASP A 344 -17.63 -5.02 7.96
CA ASP A 344 -16.68 -4.49 8.94
C ASP A 344 -15.92 -3.25 8.44
N ARG A 345 -15.61 -3.18 7.13
CA ARG A 345 -15.00 -1.99 6.50
C ARG A 345 -15.91 -0.75 6.49
N LEU A 346 -17.22 -0.90 6.37
CA LEU A 346 -18.14 0.26 6.46
C LEU A 346 -18.15 0.84 7.87
N ASP A 347 -17.97 0.00 8.88
CA ASP A 347 -18.06 0.40 10.29
C ASP A 347 -16.77 1.09 10.79
N THR A 348 -15.68 1.10 9.99
CA THR A 348 -14.44 1.82 10.35
C THR A 348 -14.48 3.32 10.09
N TRP A 349 -15.44 3.79 9.28
CA TRP A 349 -15.49 5.15 8.78
C TRP A 349 -16.88 5.78 8.91
N SER A 350 -16.93 7.09 9.13
CA SER A 350 -18.18 7.84 9.34
C SER A 350 -18.14 9.19 8.63
N ASP A 351 -19.31 9.78 8.43
CA ASP A 351 -19.47 11.17 7.97
C ASP A 351 -18.73 12.16 8.87
N LYS A 352 -18.80 11.97 10.20
CA LYS A 352 -18.06 12.79 11.16
C LYS A 352 -16.54 12.68 10.95
N ALA A 353 -16.01 11.47 10.74
CA ALA A 353 -14.59 11.28 10.45
C ALA A 353 -14.19 11.96 9.12
N ALA A 354 -15.05 11.88 8.10
CA ALA A 354 -14.83 12.54 6.81
C ALA A 354 -14.79 14.07 6.94
N ILE A 355 -15.74 14.68 7.67
CA ILE A 355 -15.78 16.13 7.94
C ILE A 355 -14.49 16.60 8.61
N GLU A 356 -14.04 15.88 9.64
CA GLU A 356 -12.83 16.23 10.38
C GLU A 356 -11.56 16.03 9.54
N ALA A 357 -11.47 14.94 8.76
CA ALA A 357 -10.34 14.72 7.86
C ALA A 357 -10.27 15.79 6.76
N ASN A 358 -11.41 16.14 6.15
CA ASN A 358 -11.48 17.24 5.18
C ASN A 358 -11.11 18.59 5.81
N LYS A 359 -11.46 18.83 7.07
CA LYS A 359 -11.02 20.02 7.81
C LYS A 359 -9.50 20.04 7.99
N VAL A 360 -8.88 18.95 8.42
CA VAL A 360 -7.42 18.84 8.58
C VAL A 360 -6.69 19.17 7.26
N VAL A 361 -7.13 18.60 6.14
CA VAL A 361 -6.51 18.88 4.82
C VAL A 361 -6.69 20.35 4.40
N ARG A 362 -7.85 20.95 4.66
CA ARG A 362 -8.08 22.39 4.41
C ARG A 362 -7.17 23.27 5.27
N GLU A 363 -6.95 22.93 6.54
CA GLU A 363 -6.04 23.65 7.45
C GLU A 363 -4.58 23.57 6.99
N MET A 364 -4.21 22.57 6.18
CA MET A 364 -2.91 22.49 5.50
C MET A 364 -2.83 23.38 4.24
N GLY A 365 -3.90 24.10 3.88
CA GLY A 365 -3.95 24.96 2.70
C GLY A 365 -4.06 24.18 1.38
N ILE A 366 -4.67 22.99 1.41
CA ILE A 366 -4.87 22.13 0.24
C ILE A 366 -6.38 22.05 -0.09
N GLU A 367 -6.74 22.41 -1.31
CA GLU A 367 -8.12 22.33 -1.80
C GLU A 367 -8.34 21.08 -2.66
N ARG A 368 -9.40 20.34 -2.36
CA ARG A 368 -9.86 19.15 -3.11
C ARG A 368 -11.32 18.81 -2.73
N PRO A 369 -12.11 18.13 -3.60
CA PRO A 369 -13.46 17.68 -3.25
C PRO A 369 -13.51 16.78 -2.02
N GLY A 370 -12.57 15.83 -1.91
CA GLY A 370 -12.28 15.14 -0.67
C GLY A 370 -13.02 13.86 -0.37
N LEU A 371 -13.09 13.58 0.93
CA LEU A 371 -13.82 12.46 1.52
C LEU A 371 -15.30 12.80 1.58
N VAL A 372 -16.15 11.79 1.37
CA VAL A 372 -17.61 11.95 1.33
C VAL A 372 -18.14 12.14 2.74
N GLU A 373 -18.80 13.27 2.97
CA GLU A 373 -19.42 13.65 4.25
C GLU A 373 -20.85 13.07 4.40
N GLU A 374 -21.01 11.77 4.07
CA GLU A 374 -22.27 11.04 4.15
C GLU A 374 -22.03 9.63 4.73
N PRO A 375 -23.04 9.01 5.37
CA PRO A 375 -22.95 7.62 5.80
C PRO A 375 -22.65 6.67 4.63
N LEU A 376 -21.73 5.74 4.83
CA LEU A 376 -21.43 4.69 3.85
C LEU A 376 -22.58 3.68 3.79
N ARG A 377 -22.96 3.28 2.57
CA ARG A 377 -24.17 2.47 2.32
C ARG A 377 -23.90 1.13 1.65
N GLY A 378 -22.67 0.87 1.24
CA GLY A 378 -22.30 -0.35 0.51
C GLY A 378 -20.94 -0.24 -0.15
N TYR A 379 -20.74 -0.98 -1.24
CA TYR A 379 -19.44 -1.09 -1.91
C TYR A 379 -19.54 -0.79 -3.40
N ILE A 380 -18.45 -0.30 -3.99
CA ILE A 380 -18.40 0.06 -5.40
C ILE A 380 -18.48 -1.18 -6.29
N ALA A 381 -19.34 -1.15 -7.31
CA ALA A 381 -19.24 -2.07 -8.45
C ALA A 381 -18.07 -1.66 -9.36
N ALA A 382 -16.86 -2.13 -9.03
CA ALA A 382 -15.65 -1.70 -9.73
C ALA A 382 -15.65 -2.09 -11.22
N PHE A 383 -14.94 -1.31 -12.03
CA PHE A 383 -14.52 -1.78 -13.37
C PHE A 383 -13.66 -3.04 -13.21
N LEU A 384 -13.80 -3.99 -14.14
CA LEU A 384 -13.17 -5.31 -14.08
C LEU A 384 -11.93 -5.44 -14.97
N ASP A 385 -11.38 -4.34 -15.47
CA ASP A 385 -10.13 -4.43 -16.23
C ASP A 385 -8.96 -4.92 -15.36
N GLY A 386 -8.20 -5.86 -15.91
CA GLY A 386 -7.11 -6.55 -15.22
C GLY A 386 -7.58 -7.42 -14.05
N ILE A 387 -8.85 -7.84 -14.01
CA ILE A 387 -9.41 -8.62 -12.89
C ILE A 387 -8.65 -9.92 -12.61
N TRP A 388 -7.96 -10.46 -13.61
CA TRP A 388 -7.09 -11.62 -13.44
C TRP A 388 -6.01 -11.37 -12.36
N LEU A 389 -5.35 -10.20 -12.35
CA LEU A 389 -4.27 -9.88 -11.40
C LEU A 389 -4.77 -9.14 -10.15
N ARG A 390 -6.05 -9.33 -9.78
CA ARG A 390 -6.66 -8.67 -8.63
C ARG A 390 -7.12 -9.66 -7.55
N ALA A 391 -6.57 -10.87 -7.58
CA ALA A 391 -6.77 -11.84 -6.52
C ALA A 391 -5.95 -11.47 -5.26
N PRO A 392 -6.46 -11.78 -4.06
CA PRO A 392 -7.78 -12.34 -3.77
C PRO A 392 -8.96 -11.35 -4.00
N TYR A 393 -10.17 -11.87 -4.14
CA TYR A 393 -11.37 -11.11 -4.52
C TYR A 393 -12.23 -10.69 -3.32
N LEU A 394 -13.17 -9.76 -3.60
CA LEU A 394 -13.93 -8.92 -2.65
C LEU A 394 -13.08 -7.80 -2.02
N HIS A 395 -13.73 -6.83 -1.38
CA HIS A 395 -13.05 -5.65 -0.81
C HIS A 395 -12.01 -6.00 0.28
N ASN A 396 -12.14 -7.14 0.93
CA ASN A 396 -11.28 -7.65 2.00
C ASN A 396 -10.38 -8.81 1.55
N GLY A 397 -10.42 -9.18 0.26
CA GLY A 397 -9.65 -10.28 -0.32
C GLY A 397 -9.95 -11.65 0.30
N SER A 398 -11.20 -11.92 0.71
CA SER A 398 -11.55 -13.15 1.42
C SER A 398 -11.90 -14.33 0.51
N VAL A 399 -11.79 -14.18 -0.82
CA VAL A 399 -12.06 -15.24 -1.80
C VAL A 399 -10.84 -15.42 -2.72
N PRO A 400 -10.18 -16.58 -2.74
CA PRO A 400 -8.84 -16.69 -3.34
C PRO A 400 -8.79 -16.66 -4.87
N THR A 401 -9.85 -17.10 -5.56
CA THR A 401 -9.87 -17.20 -7.03
C THR A 401 -11.21 -16.75 -7.62
N LEU A 402 -11.26 -16.36 -8.90
CA LEU A 402 -12.54 -16.04 -9.56
C LEU A 402 -13.44 -17.26 -9.59
N ARG A 403 -12.87 -18.46 -9.76
CA ARG A 403 -13.65 -19.69 -9.75
C ARG A 403 -14.30 -19.95 -8.39
N ASP A 404 -13.62 -19.63 -7.28
CA ASP A 404 -14.19 -19.68 -5.93
C ASP A 404 -15.28 -18.63 -5.71
N LEU A 405 -15.15 -17.43 -6.29
CA LEU A 405 -16.17 -16.38 -6.19
C LEU A 405 -17.52 -16.81 -6.76
N LEU A 406 -17.48 -17.63 -7.81
CA LEU A 406 -18.66 -18.22 -8.44
C LEU A 406 -19.20 -19.45 -7.70
N GLU A 407 -18.65 -19.84 -6.56
CA GLU A 407 -19.27 -20.84 -5.69
C GLU A 407 -20.15 -20.20 -4.62
N PRO A 408 -21.24 -20.90 -4.19
CA PRO A 408 -21.99 -20.50 -3.01
C PRO A 408 -21.04 -20.28 -1.82
N PRO A 409 -21.29 -19.27 -0.95
CA PRO A 409 -20.38 -18.94 0.15
C PRO A 409 -19.95 -20.13 1.02
N GLU A 410 -20.86 -21.07 1.27
CA GLU A 410 -20.63 -22.30 2.02
C GLU A 410 -19.66 -23.30 1.35
N GLN A 411 -19.39 -23.14 0.06
CA GLN A 411 -18.43 -23.95 -0.71
C GLN A 411 -17.11 -23.21 -0.99
N ARG A 412 -17.01 -21.93 -0.62
CA ARG A 412 -15.77 -21.15 -0.74
C ARG A 412 -14.74 -21.64 0.29
N PRO A 413 -13.43 -21.55 0.00
CA PRO A 413 -12.40 -21.93 0.97
C PRO A 413 -12.54 -21.14 2.29
N ALA A 414 -12.70 -21.86 3.40
CA ALA A 414 -12.79 -21.26 4.74
C ALA A 414 -11.42 -20.82 5.29
N VAL A 415 -10.35 -21.46 4.79
CA VAL A 415 -8.96 -21.19 5.17
C VAL A 415 -8.08 -21.30 3.93
N PHE A 416 -7.20 -20.33 3.71
CA PHE A 416 -6.22 -20.35 2.63
C PHE A 416 -5.00 -19.47 2.96
N TRP A 417 -3.91 -19.61 2.21
CA TRP A 417 -2.68 -18.84 2.42
C TRP A 417 -2.55 -17.71 1.40
N ARG A 418 -2.35 -16.48 1.89
CA ARG A 418 -2.24 -15.25 1.09
C ARG A 418 -0.79 -14.87 0.85
N GLY A 419 -0.50 -14.28 -0.32
CA GLY A 419 0.77 -13.63 -0.65
C GLY A 419 1.86 -14.55 -1.20
N TYR A 420 1.48 -15.73 -1.70
CA TYR A 420 2.33 -16.52 -2.59
C TYR A 420 2.07 -16.08 -4.04
N ASP A 421 3.14 -15.86 -4.82
CA ASP A 421 3.09 -15.19 -6.12
C ASP A 421 3.01 -16.12 -7.32
N VAL A 422 2.97 -17.44 -7.12
CA VAL A 422 2.70 -18.39 -8.22
C VAL A 422 1.23 -18.33 -8.59
N TYR A 423 0.98 -18.06 -9.87
CA TYR A 423 -0.36 -17.84 -10.40
C TYR A 423 -1.06 -19.16 -10.74
N ASP A 424 -2.37 -19.25 -10.50
CA ASP A 424 -3.24 -20.35 -10.94
C ASP A 424 -4.07 -19.90 -12.16
N PRO A 425 -3.67 -20.28 -13.39
CA PRO A 425 -4.36 -19.84 -14.61
C PRO A 425 -5.69 -20.57 -14.86
N ILE A 426 -5.98 -21.64 -14.12
CA ILE A 426 -7.21 -22.42 -14.26
C ILE A 426 -8.32 -21.78 -13.42
N ARG A 427 -8.04 -21.52 -12.14
CA ARG A 427 -9.01 -20.92 -11.21
C ARG A 427 -9.03 -19.39 -11.28
N VAL A 428 -7.97 -18.80 -11.85
CA VAL A 428 -7.72 -17.36 -11.98
C VAL A 428 -7.58 -16.71 -10.60
N GLY A 429 -6.36 -16.74 -10.10
CA GLY A 429 -5.91 -16.20 -8.83
C GLY A 429 -4.50 -16.71 -8.53
N PHE A 430 -4.14 -16.82 -7.24
CA PHE A 430 -2.84 -17.37 -6.83
C PHE A 430 -2.99 -18.76 -6.21
N VAL A 431 -1.93 -19.55 -6.24
CA VAL A 431 -1.87 -20.84 -5.53
C VAL A 431 -1.88 -20.58 -4.03
N THR A 432 -2.87 -21.12 -3.31
CA THR A 432 -3.09 -20.80 -1.88
C THR A 432 -3.01 -21.99 -0.92
N GLN A 433 -2.78 -23.21 -1.42
CA GLN A 433 -2.83 -24.44 -0.62
C GLN A 433 -1.55 -25.30 -0.69
N SER A 434 -0.61 -25.01 -1.59
CA SER A 434 0.64 -25.78 -1.71
C SER A 434 1.53 -25.60 -0.48
N PRO A 435 2.46 -26.55 -0.18
CA PRO A 435 3.42 -26.40 0.91
C PRO A 435 4.18 -25.07 0.89
N GLU A 436 4.55 -24.60 -0.30
CA GLU A 436 5.24 -23.32 -0.51
C GLU A 436 4.33 -22.14 -0.15
N ALA A 437 3.05 -22.18 -0.53
CA ALA A 437 2.08 -21.16 -0.15
C ALA A 437 1.90 -21.10 1.37
N GLN A 438 1.89 -22.25 2.07
CA GLN A 438 1.80 -22.26 3.54
C GLN A 438 3.08 -21.71 4.20
N ARG A 439 4.25 -22.01 3.61
CA ARG A 439 5.55 -21.58 4.11
C ARG A 439 5.78 -20.06 3.95
N ILE A 440 5.37 -19.50 2.82
CA ILE A 440 5.63 -18.09 2.45
C ILE A 440 4.48 -17.18 2.87
N GLY A 441 3.26 -17.67 2.70
CA GLY A 441 2.04 -16.91 2.85
C GLY A 441 1.65 -16.66 4.30
N THR A 442 0.56 -15.91 4.46
CA THR A 442 -0.09 -15.70 5.76
C THR A 442 -1.44 -16.39 5.79
N ARG A 443 -1.75 -17.05 6.90
CA ARG A 443 -3.00 -17.81 7.04
C ARG A 443 -4.15 -16.82 7.06
N HIS A 444 -5.12 -17.03 6.19
CA HIS A 444 -6.37 -16.28 6.20
C HIS A 444 -7.50 -17.21 6.62
N GLU A 445 -8.23 -16.83 7.65
CA GLU A 445 -9.42 -17.53 8.14
C GLU A 445 -10.63 -16.63 7.95
N VAL A 446 -11.65 -17.13 7.24
CA VAL A 446 -12.82 -16.31 6.92
C VAL A 446 -13.72 -16.05 8.13
N SER A 447 -13.59 -16.86 9.18
CA SER A 447 -14.28 -16.70 10.46
C SER A 447 -13.64 -15.63 11.36
N ALA A 448 -12.42 -15.17 11.05
CA ALA A 448 -11.79 -14.10 11.78
C ALA A 448 -12.47 -12.75 11.47
N LYS A 449 -12.39 -11.80 12.42
CA LYS A 449 -12.89 -10.44 12.25
C LYS A 449 -12.31 -9.81 10.97
N GLY A 450 -13.12 -9.16 10.14
CA GLY A 450 -12.69 -8.61 8.85
C GLY A 450 -12.32 -9.66 7.78
N GLY A 451 -12.57 -10.95 8.02
CA GLY A 451 -12.26 -12.06 7.12
C GLY A 451 -13.45 -12.62 6.34
N GLY A 452 -14.68 -12.17 6.62
CA GLY A 452 -15.89 -12.77 6.08
C GLY A 452 -15.95 -12.81 4.55
N ASN A 453 -16.27 -13.99 3.99
CA ASN A 453 -16.31 -14.27 2.56
C ASN A 453 -17.72 -14.42 1.98
N GLN A 454 -18.74 -13.93 2.68
CA GLN A 454 -20.13 -13.95 2.27
C GLN A 454 -20.44 -12.93 1.15
N GLY A 455 -21.67 -12.98 0.64
CA GLY A 455 -22.16 -12.01 -0.34
C GLY A 455 -21.61 -12.24 -1.74
N HIS A 456 -21.98 -11.35 -2.64
CA HIS A 456 -21.73 -11.45 -4.07
C HIS A 456 -22.12 -12.83 -4.59
N THR A 457 -23.38 -13.21 -4.37
CA THR A 457 -23.93 -14.52 -4.76
C THR A 457 -24.41 -14.56 -6.22
N PHE A 458 -24.16 -13.49 -6.97
CA PHE A 458 -24.46 -13.41 -8.40
C PHE A 458 -23.65 -14.46 -9.17
N GLY A 459 -24.33 -15.27 -9.97
CA GLY A 459 -23.70 -16.33 -10.76
C GLY A 459 -23.39 -17.64 -10.01
N THR A 460 -23.65 -17.74 -8.70
CA THR A 460 -23.33 -18.97 -7.94
C THR A 460 -24.19 -20.17 -8.34
N GLY A 461 -25.41 -19.91 -8.84
CA GLY A 461 -26.32 -20.91 -9.38
C GLY A 461 -26.08 -21.31 -10.84
N LEU A 462 -25.08 -20.73 -11.51
CA LEU A 462 -24.77 -21.09 -12.90
C LEU A 462 -24.30 -22.55 -13.00
N PRO A 463 -24.58 -23.25 -14.10
CA PRO A 463 -23.94 -24.53 -14.40
C PRO A 463 -22.42 -24.42 -14.39
N ALA A 464 -21.72 -25.49 -13.98
CA ALA A 464 -20.25 -25.48 -13.87
C ALA A 464 -19.55 -25.04 -15.17
N GLN A 465 -20.03 -25.51 -16.32
CA GLN A 465 -19.51 -25.12 -17.64
C GLN A 465 -19.64 -23.62 -17.94
N ASP A 466 -20.69 -22.96 -17.42
CA ASP A 466 -20.94 -21.54 -17.64
C ASP A 466 -20.10 -20.70 -16.67
N LYS A 467 -19.86 -21.20 -15.45
CA LYS A 467 -18.86 -20.63 -14.54
C LYS A 467 -17.46 -20.67 -15.16
N ASP A 468 -17.08 -21.81 -15.72
CA ASP A 468 -15.77 -21.97 -16.35
C ASP A 468 -15.64 -21.10 -17.60
N ALA A 469 -16.71 -20.98 -18.41
CA ALA A 469 -16.74 -20.07 -19.55
C ALA A 469 -16.64 -18.61 -19.13
N LEU A 470 -17.38 -18.20 -18.10
CA LEU A 470 -17.31 -16.86 -17.53
C LEU A 470 -15.90 -16.53 -17.04
N VAL A 471 -15.25 -17.43 -16.30
CA VAL A 471 -13.85 -17.25 -15.87
C VAL A 471 -12.92 -17.10 -17.08
N GLU A 472 -13.13 -17.85 -18.16
CA GLU A 472 -12.34 -17.71 -19.38
C GLU A 472 -12.50 -16.32 -20.04
N TYR A 473 -13.71 -15.77 -20.03
CA TYR A 473 -13.95 -14.39 -20.49
C TYR A 473 -13.31 -13.34 -19.58
N LEU A 474 -13.36 -13.53 -18.25
CA LEU A 474 -12.75 -12.60 -17.30
C LEU A 474 -11.22 -12.52 -17.44
N LYS A 475 -10.56 -13.53 -18.04
CA LYS A 475 -9.15 -13.45 -18.43
C LYS A 475 -8.88 -12.42 -19.52
N THR A 476 -9.88 -12.03 -20.31
CA THR A 476 -9.70 -11.09 -21.44
C THR A 476 -10.01 -9.64 -21.07
N LEU A 477 -10.30 -9.34 -19.80
CA LEU A 477 -10.71 -8.01 -19.33
C LEU A 477 -9.57 -7.16 -18.78
#